data_AF-A0A936B7P3-F1
#
_entry.id   AF-A0A936B7P3-F1
#
_cell.length_a   1.000
_cell.length_b   1.000
_cell.length_c   1.000
_cell.angle_alpha   90.00
_cell.angle_beta   90.00
_cell.angle_gamma   90.00
#
_symmetry.space_group_name_H-M   'P 1'
#
loop_
_entity.id
_entity.type
_entity.pdbx_description
1 polymer ?
#
loop_
_entity_poly.entity_id
_entity_poly.type
_entity_poly.pdbx_seq_one_letter_code
_entity_poly.pdbx_strand_id
1 'polypeptide(L)'
;MTTSTTIDTVLTAISAEMNLSKATEWELIEEIRGHLEDAVADARATGLDENTALLKAAEKFGAAEVGQALQAVHMPWESADALLACFVPVLGGLVLRWLIFAPSGTAVGWPILLQRPAVLIIALAVLLIPCLQFRRWPYTITAWLFIWSVSFLFILREMI
;
A
#
# COMPACT_ATOMS: atom_id res chain seq x y z
N MET A 1 35.62 -21.33 14.12
CA MET A 1 34.80 -20.36 14.88
C MET A 1 33.35 -20.72 14.64
N THR A 2 32.69 -21.34 15.61
CA THR A 2 31.23 -21.55 15.56
C THR A 2 30.58 -20.22 15.86
N THR A 3 29.99 -19.59 14.83
CA THR A 3 29.12 -18.43 15.04
C THR A 3 27.99 -18.84 15.97
N SER A 4 27.97 -18.27 17.18
CA SER A 4 26.89 -18.52 18.14
C SER A 4 25.61 -17.95 17.55
N THR A 5 24.63 -18.80 17.28
CA THR A 5 23.30 -18.37 16.83
C THR A 5 22.62 -17.72 18.02
N THR A 6 22.12 -16.49 17.85
CA THR A 6 21.35 -15.77 18.87
C THR A 6 19.95 -15.49 18.37
N ILE A 7 19.02 -15.17 19.30
CA ILE A 7 17.66 -14.71 18.99
C ILE A 7 17.70 -13.55 17.98
N ASP A 8 18.55 -12.55 18.21
CA ASP A 8 18.67 -11.40 17.31
C ASP A 8 19.18 -11.77 15.92
N THR A 9 20.03 -12.80 15.81
CA THR A 9 20.50 -13.30 14.51
C THR A 9 19.34 -13.92 13.72
N VAL A 10 18.47 -14.68 14.40
CA VAL A 10 17.27 -15.28 13.80
C VAL A 10 16.25 -14.19 13.41
N LEU A 11 16.00 -13.22 14.28
CA LEU A 11 15.10 -12.10 13.99
C LEU A 11 15.62 -11.22 12.84
N THR A 12 16.93 -11.02 12.75
CA THR A 12 17.55 -10.30 11.63
C THR A 12 17.35 -11.05 10.31
N ALA A 13 17.51 -12.37 10.32
CA ALA A 13 17.24 -13.20 9.14
C ALA A 13 15.77 -13.15 8.72
N ILE A 14 14.84 -13.18 9.68
CA ILE A 14 13.39 -13.05 9.42
C ILE A 14 13.05 -11.66 8.86
N SER A 15 13.55 -10.59 9.49
CA SER A 15 13.35 -9.20 9.03
C SER A 15 13.90 -8.98 7.61
N ALA A 16 15.04 -9.58 7.27
CA ALA A 16 15.61 -9.47 5.92
C ALA A 16 14.71 -10.04 4.81
N GLU A 17 13.87 -11.03 5.13
CA GLU A 17 12.91 -11.62 4.20
C GLU A 17 11.54 -10.90 4.22
N MET A 18 11.29 -10.04 5.20
CA MET A 18 10.03 -9.30 5.35
C MET A 18 10.06 -7.97 4.61
N ASN A 19 9.21 -7.80 3.60
CA ASN A 19 9.01 -6.51 2.92
C ASN A 19 7.75 -5.80 3.46
N LEU A 20 7.76 -5.42 4.74
CA LEU A 20 6.64 -4.74 5.41
C LEU A 20 6.93 -3.27 5.69
N SER A 21 5.88 -2.50 6.00
CA SER A 21 6.04 -1.14 6.52
C SER A 21 6.80 -1.16 7.85
N LYS A 22 7.59 -0.12 8.16
CA LYS A 22 8.40 -0.07 9.38
C LYS A 22 7.59 -0.20 10.68
N ALA A 23 6.34 0.28 10.69
CA ALA A 23 5.46 0.16 11.85
C ALA A 23 4.99 -1.29 12.04
N THR A 24 4.54 -1.94 10.96
CA THR A 24 4.08 -3.33 10.97
C THR A 24 5.24 -4.31 11.22
N GLU A 25 6.40 -4.03 10.65
CA GLU A 25 7.63 -4.81 10.85
C GLU A 25 8.03 -4.82 12.33
N TRP A 26 7.99 -3.66 13.01
CA TRP A 26 8.37 -3.58 14.42
C TRP A 26 7.42 -4.36 15.32
N GLU A 27 6.11 -4.24 15.10
CA GLU A 27 5.09 -4.96 15.86
C GLU A 27 5.23 -6.49 15.69
N LEU A 28 5.38 -6.96 14.44
CA LEU A 28 5.57 -8.39 14.18
C LEU A 28 6.87 -8.92 14.76
N ILE A 29 7.97 -8.18 14.64
CA ILE A 29 9.27 -8.63 15.17
C ILE A 29 9.23 -8.76 16.69
N GLU A 30 8.53 -7.87 17.38
CA GLU A 30 8.37 -7.96 18.83
C GLU A 30 7.50 -9.16 19.25
N GLU A 31 6.41 -9.44 18.51
CA GLU A 31 5.59 -10.63 18.74
C GLU A 31 6.37 -11.93 18.48
N ILE A 32 7.11 -11.99 17.36
CA ILE A 32 7.95 -13.14 17.02
C ILE A 32 9.06 -13.33 18.05
N ARG A 33 9.67 -12.24 18.56
CA ARG A 33 10.67 -12.30 19.63
C ARG A 33 10.09 -12.99 20.86
N GLY A 34 8.93 -12.56 21.35
CA GLY A 34 8.30 -13.14 22.54
C GLY A 34 8.06 -14.64 22.39
N HIS A 35 7.52 -15.05 21.24
CA HIS A 35 7.27 -16.48 21.02
C HIS A 35 8.55 -17.30 20.79
N LEU A 36 9.60 -16.71 20.20
CA LEU A 36 10.88 -17.38 20.03
C LEU A 36 11.57 -17.56 21.39
N GLU A 37 11.48 -16.58 22.28
CA GLU A 37 11.96 -16.67 23.67
C GLU A 37 11.23 -17.78 24.44
N ASP A 38 9.90 -17.83 24.34
CA ASP A 38 9.09 -18.89 24.96
C ASP A 38 9.48 -20.28 24.42
N ALA A 39 9.61 -20.43 23.10
CA ALA A 39 9.97 -21.69 22.47
C ALA A 39 11.40 -22.16 22.83
N VAL A 40 12.34 -21.23 22.99
CA VAL A 40 13.70 -21.52 23.46
C VAL A 40 13.68 -21.94 24.92
N ALA A 41 12.89 -21.27 25.77
CA ALA A 41 12.74 -21.65 27.18
C ALA A 41 12.17 -23.07 27.33
N ASP A 42 11.14 -23.42 26.56
CA ASP A 42 10.57 -24.76 26.50
C ASP A 42 11.60 -25.80 26.07
N ALA A 43 12.38 -25.51 25.02
CA ALA A 43 13.42 -26.41 24.53
C ALA A 43 14.54 -26.63 25.57
N ARG A 44 14.93 -25.58 26.29
CA ARG A 44 15.89 -25.70 27.41
C ARG A 44 15.34 -26.54 28.56
N ALA A 45 14.05 -26.40 28.87
CA ALA A 45 13.39 -27.23 29.89
C ALA A 45 13.43 -28.73 29.54
N THR A 46 13.54 -29.08 28.25
CA THR A 46 13.75 -30.46 27.79
C THR A 46 15.22 -30.92 27.79
N GLY A 47 16.14 -30.09 28.27
CA GLY A 47 17.57 -30.42 28.41
C GLY A 47 18.41 -30.17 27.15
N LEU A 48 17.88 -29.43 26.16
CA LEU A 48 18.66 -29.04 24.99
C LEU A 48 19.64 -27.91 25.33
N ASP A 49 20.82 -27.94 24.73
CA ASP A 49 21.76 -26.82 24.79
C ASP A 49 21.21 -25.61 24.04
N GLU A 50 21.74 -24.43 24.36
CA GLU A 50 21.22 -23.15 23.90
C GLU A 50 21.17 -23.01 22.37
N ASN A 51 22.20 -23.48 21.65
CA ASN A 51 22.22 -23.42 20.19
C ASN A 51 21.21 -24.39 19.57
N THR A 52 21.11 -25.61 20.10
CA THR A 52 20.15 -26.61 19.63
C THR A 52 18.70 -26.20 19.92
N ALA A 53 18.45 -25.57 21.08
CA ALA A 53 17.15 -25.03 21.45
C ALA A 53 16.72 -23.91 20.47
N LEU A 54 17.63 -23.00 20.13
CA LEU A 54 17.41 -21.92 19.16
C LEU A 54 17.14 -22.42 17.75
N LEU A 55 17.94 -23.38 17.26
CA LEU A 55 17.72 -23.97 15.94
C LEU A 55 16.36 -24.67 15.85
N LYS A 56 16.01 -25.45 16.87
CA LYS A 56 14.73 -26.16 16.93
C LYS A 56 13.54 -25.20 17.06
N ALA A 57 13.70 -24.11 17.80
CA ALA A 57 12.68 -23.07 17.92
C ALA A 57 12.49 -22.33 16.59
N ALA A 58 13.58 -21.97 15.89
CA ALA A 58 13.54 -21.33 14.58
C ALA A 58 12.93 -22.25 13.50
N GLU A 59 13.25 -23.55 13.53
CA GLU A 59 12.66 -24.57 12.66
C GLU A 59 11.16 -24.73 12.92
N LYS A 60 10.76 -24.80 14.20
CA LYS A 60 9.34 -24.87 14.61
C LYS A 60 8.56 -23.62 14.20
N PHE A 61 9.22 -22.47 14.19
CA PHE A 61 8.64 -21.21 13.72
C PHE A 61 8.46 -21.16 12.21
N GLY A 62 9.16 -22.00 11.43
CA GLY A 62 9.11 -21.98 9.97
C GLY A 62 9.47 -20.59 9.44
N ALA A 63 10.55 -19.98 9.94
CA ALA A 63 10.93 -18.60 9.63
C ALA A 63 10.89 -18.25 8.13
N ALA A 64 11.32 -19.20 7.28
CA ALA A 64 11.27 -19.05 5.84
C ALA A 64 9.85 -19.22 5.28
N GLU A 65 9.10 -20.25 5.72
CA GLU A 65 7.73 -20.50 5.27
C GLU A 65 6.74 -19.42 5.73
N VAL A 66 6.88 -18.91 6.96
CA VAL A 66 6.08 -17.82 7.53
C VAL A 66 6.41 -16.51 6.85
N GLY A 67 7.69 -16.22 6.59
CA GLY A 67 8.11 -15.06 5.79
C GLY A 67 7.51 -15.08 4.38
N GLN A 68 7.60 -16.22 3.68
CA GLN A 68 7.01 -16.38 2.34
C GLN A 68 5.48 -16.35 2.34
N ALA A 69 4.82 -16.94 3.34
CA ALA A 69 3.36 -16.91 3.46
C ALA A 69 2.85 -15.51 3.81
N LEU A 70 3.52 -14.80 4.71
CA LEU A 70 3.25 -13.39 5.01
C LEU A 70 3.48 -12.52 3.78
N GLN A 71 4.56 -12.75 3.03
CA GLN A 71 4.87 -12.04 1.80
C GLN A 71 3.87 -12.33 0.68
N ALA A 72 3.35 -13.56 0.58
CA ALA A 72 2.28 -13.90 -0.36
C ALA A 72 0.95 -13.23 0.00
N VAL A 73 0.66 -13.06 1.29
CA VAL A 73 -0.54 -12.37 1.79
C VAL A 73 -0.39 -10.84 1.75
N HIS A 74 0.83 -10.31 1.89
CA HIS A 74 1.14 -8.87 1.91
C HIS A 74 1.78 -8.34 0.62
N MET A 75 1.88 -9.14 -0.45
CA MET A 75 2.30 -8.63 -1.76
C MET A 75 1.41 -7.44 -2.15
N PRO A 76 2.00 -6.36 -2.69
CA PRO A 76 1.73 -5.01 -2.23
C PRO A 76 0.46 -4.44 -2.86
N TRP A 77 -0.69 -4.73 -2.27
CA TRP A 77 -1.90 -3.98 -2.57
C TRP A 77 -1.77 -2.53 -2.10
N GLU A 78 -1.00 -2.24 -1.04
CA GLU A 78 -0.79 -0.86 -0.59
C GLU A 78 -0.02 0.02 -1.60
N SER A 79 1.00 -0.53 -2.28
CA SER A 79 1.76 0.22 -3.30
C SER A 79 0.96 0.41 -4.57
N ALA A 80 0.20 -0.62 -4.99
CA ALA A 80 -0.68 -0.53 -6.15
C ALA A 80 -1.84 0.44 -5.89
N ASP A 81 -2.43 0.41 -4.70
CA ASP A 81 -3.48 1.32 -4.28
C ASP A 81 -2.96 2.76 -4.19
N ALA A 82 -1.80 2.99 -3.59
CA ALA A 82 -1.20 4.33 -3.53
C ALA A 82 -0.85 4.86 -4.93
N LEU A 83 -0.35 4.00 -5.82
CA LEU A 83 -0.06 4.35 -7.21
C LEU A 83 -1.35 4.69 -7.97
N LEU A 84 -2.39 3.86 -7.84
CA LEU A 84 -3.71 4.11 -8.45
C LEU A 84 -4.35 5.39 -7.90
N ALA A 85 -4.25 5.63 -6.59
CA ALA A 85 -4.76 6.83 -5.93
C ALA A 85 -4.09 8.11 -6.45
N CYS A 86 -2.82 8.04 -6.86
CA CYS A 86 -2.13 9.18 -7.49
C CYS A 86 -2.41 9.28 -8.99
N PHE A 87 -2.41 8.15 -9.70
CA PHE A 87 -2.41 8.12 -11.15
C PHE A 87 -3.79 8.34 -11.77
N VAL A 88 -4.84 7.76 -11.17
CA VAL A 88 -6.22 7.87 -11.66
C VAL A 88 -6.73 9.33 -11.69
N PRO A 89 -6.59 10.15 -10.64
CA PRO A 89 -7.07 11.53 -10.69
C PRO A 89 -6.28 12.39 -11.69
N VAL A 90 -4.97 12.16 -11.86
CA VAL A 90 -4.14 12.88 -12.84
C VAL A 90 -4.56 12.56 -14.27
N LEU A 91 -4.73 11.27 -14.60
CA LEU A 91 -5.23 10.87 -15.91
C LEU A 91 -6.65 11.35 -16.16
N GLY A 92 -7.53 11.24 -15.16
CA GLY A 92 -8.91 11.71 -15.23
C GLY A 92 -8.97 13.21 -15.55
N GLY A 93 -8.18 14.02 -14.83
CA GLY A 93 -8.04 15.45 -15.08
C GLY A 93 -7.52 15.77 -16.48
N LEU A 94 -6.53 15.01 -16.98
CA LEU A 94 -5.97 15.20 -18.32
C LEU A 94 -6.99 14.88 -19.42
N VAL A 95 -7.72 13.77 -19.30
CA VAL A 95 -8.77 13.37 -20.25
C VAL A 95 -9.91 14.39 -20.24
N LEU A 96 -10.35 14.82 -19.07
CA LEU A 96 -11.39 15.84 -18.94
C LEU A 96 -10.93 17.17 -19.54
N ARG A 97 -9.70 17.59 -19.27
CA ARG A 97 -9.12 18.78 -19.89
C ARG A 97 -9.15 18.66 -21.42
N TRP A 98 -8.72 17.54 -21.98
CA TRP A 98 -8.79 17.33 -23.43
C TRP A 98 -10.23 17.35 -23.96
N LEU A 99 -11.19 16.79 -23.23
CA LEU A 99 -12.59 16.81 -23.67
C LEU A 99 -13.24 18.20 -23.58
N ILE A 100 -12.80 19.04 -22.65
CA ILE A 100 -13.30 20.40 -22.40
C ILE A 100 -12.73 21.40 -23.40
N PHE A 101 -11.44 21.28 -23.73
CA PHE A 101 -10.77 22.18 -24.67
C PHE A 101 -10.79 21.60 -26.09
N ALA A 102 -11.31 22.37 -27.04
CA ALA A 102 -11.16 22.01 -28.46
C ALA A 102 -9.66 21.97 -28.83
N PRO A 103 -9.26 21.26 -29.91
CA PRO A 103 -7.86 21.23 -30.37
C PRO A 103 -7.27 22.63 -30.64
N SER A 104 -8.14 23.62 -30.89
CA SER A 104 -7.81 25.05 -31.00
C SER A 104 -7.47 25.75 -29.68
N GLY A 105 -7.51 25.04 -28.54
CA GLY A 105 -7.28 25.61 -27.21
C GLY A 105 -8.49 26.39 -26.65
N THR A 106 -9.59 26.49 -27.38
CA THR A 106 -10.79 27.23 -26.96
C THR A 106 -11.70 26.33 -26.12
N ALA A 107 -12.23 26.88 -25.02
CA ALA A 107 -13.23 26.19 -24.21
C ALA A 107 -14.49 25.90 -25.02
N VAL A 108 -14.95 24.65 -25.02
CA VAL A 108 -16.25 24.29 -25.59
C VAL A 108 -17.34 24.82 -24.65
N GLY A 109 -18.40 25.42 -25.20
CA GLY A 109 -19.51 25.94 -24.39
C GLY A 109 -20.14 24.87 -23.49
N TRP A 110 -20.39 25.21 -22.22
CA TRP A 110 -20.95 24.31 -21.20
C TRP A 110 -22.20 23.52 -21.62
N PRO A 111 -23.18 24.09 -22.34
CA PRO A 111 -24.35 23.34 -22.79
C PRO A 111 -23.98 22.20 -23.75
N ILE A 112 -22.96 22.40 -24.59
CA ILE A 112 -22.48 21.41 -25.57
C ILE A 112 -21.68 20.32 -24.86
N LEU A 113 -20.92 20.65 -23.81
CA LEU A 113 -20.17 19.68 -23.01
C LEU A 113 -21.09 18.73 -22.23
N LEU A 114 -22.15 19.26 -21.60
CA LEU A 114 -23.12 18.46 -20.84
C LEU A 114 -23.96 17.54 -21.73
N GLN A 115 -24.08 17.85 -23.02
CA GLN A 115 -24.75 16.99 -24.00
C GLN A 115 -23.87 15.84 -24.50
N ARG A 116 -22.57 15.81 -24.15
CA ARG A 116 -21.67 14.71 -24.56
C ARG A 116 -21.69 13.59 -23.52
N PRO A 117 -22.30 12.43 -23.81
CA PRO A 117 -22.42 11.34 -22.84
C PRO A 117 -21.05 10.83 -22.38
N ALA A 118 -20.03 10.87 -23.24
CA ALA A 118 -18.66 10.48 -22.88
C ALA A 118 -18.09 11.34 -21.75
N VAL A 119 -18.36 12.65 -21.72
CA VAL A 119 -17.87 13.56 -20.67
C VAL A 119 -18.52 13.21 -19.34
N LEU A 120 -19.83 12.96 -19.33
CA LEU A 120 -20.57 12.59 -18.13
C LEU A 120 -20.13 11.23 -17.58
N ILE A 121 -19.95 10.24 -18.45
CA ILE A 121 -19.50 8.90 -18.06
C ILE A 121 -18.09 8.96 -17.47
N ILE A 122 -17.17 9.70 -18.08
CA ILE A 122 -15.79 9.84 -17.59
C ILE A 122 -15.76 10.63 -16.28
N ALA A 123 -16.50 11.74 -16.17
CA ALA A 123 -16.59 12.50 -14.93
C ALA A 123 -17.14 11.65 -13.78
N LEU A 124 -18.19 10.87 -14.04
CA LEU A 124 -18.79 9.99 -13.05
C LEU A 124 -17.85 8.84 -12.68
N ALA A 125 -17.17 8.22 -13.65
CA ALA A 125 -16.20 7.16 -13.40
C ALA A 125 -15.04 7.66 -12.54
N VAL A 126 -14.46 8.82 -12.89
CA VAL A 126 -13.38 9.42 -12.10
C VAL A 126 -13.87 9.82 -10.70
N LEU A 127 -15.15 10.14 -10.50
CA LEU A 127 -15.69 10.41 -9.17
C LEU A 127 -15.92 9.13 -8.33
N LEU A 128 -16.34 8.03 -8.98
CA LEU A 128 -16.78 6.81 -8.30
C LEU A 128 -15.66 5.79 -8.05
N ILE A 129 -14.67 5.69 -8.95
CA ILE A 129 -13.52 4.77 -8.81
C ILE A 129 -12.87 4.84 -7.42
N PRO A 130 -12.57 6.02 -6.83
CA PRO A 130 -11.96 6.06 -5.50
C PRO A 130 -12.86 5.55 -4.39
N CYS A 131 -14.17 5.80 -4.49
CA CYS A 131 -15.14 5.35 -3.49
C CYS A 131 -15.29 3.82 -3.50
N LEU A 132 -15.01 3.17 -4.64
CA LEU A 132 -15.17 1.73 -4.80
C LEU A 132 -13.86 0.96 -4.58
N GLN A 133 -12.70 1.53 -4.89
CA GLN A 133 -11.41 0.84 -4.78
C GLN A 133 -10.73 0.99 -3.42
N PHE A 134 -10.87 2.12 -2.72
CA PHE A 134 -10.02 2.37 -1.55
C PHE A 134 -10.72 2.08 -0.22
N ARG A 135 -10.19 1.10 0.53
CA ARG A 135 -10.65 0.77 1.89
C ARG A 135 -10.43 1.92 2.90
N ARG A 136 -9.43 2.78 2.68
CA ARG A 136 -9.13 3.99 3.48
C ARG A 136 -9.68 5.26 2.82
N TRP A 137 -10.97 5.24 2.52
CA TRP A 137 -11.76 6.32 1.90
C TRP A 137 -11.54 7.79 2.37
N PRO A 138 -11.24 8.17 3.64
CA PRO A 138 -11.27 9.59 4.03
C PRO A 138 -10.06 10.37 3.48
N TYR A 139 -8.88 9.75 3.47
CA TYR A 139 -7.64 10.39 3.00
C TYR A 139 -7.65 10.52 1.48
N THR A 140 -8.14 9.50 0.78
CA THR A 140 -8.23 9.51 -0.67
C THR A 140 -9.21 10.58 -1.15
N ILE A 141 -10.39 10.71 -0.52
CA ILE A 141 -11.37 11.76 -0.86
C ILE A 141 -10.78 13.16 -0.69
N THR A 142 -10.01 13.40 0.37
CA THR A 142 -9.42 14.73 0.64
C THR A 142 -8.42 15.15 -0.45
N ALA A 143 -7.51 14.24 -0.82
CA ALA A 143 -6.56 14.49 -1.92
C ALA A 143 -7.28 14.63 -3.27
N TRP A 144 -8.34 13.84 -3.49
CA TRP A 144 -9.16 13.91 -4.70
C TRP A 144 -9.86 15.26 -4.82
N LEU A 145 -10.56 15.71 -3.77
CA LEU A 145 -11.25 16.99 -3.73
C LEU A 145 -10.28 18.15 -3.96
N PHE A 146 -9.05 18.07 -3.42
CA PHE A 146 -8.02 19.07 -3.65
C PHE A 146 -7.64 19.18 -5.14
N ILE A 147 -7.31 18.06 -5.79
CA ILE A 147 -6.95 18.02 -7.22
C ILE A 147 -8.09 18.56 -8.10
N TRP A 148 -9.33 18.18 -7.79
CA TRP A 148 -10.50 18.65 -8.51
C TRP A 148 -10.77 20.13 -8.29
N SER A 149 -10.61 20.63 -7.07
CA SER A 149 -10.76 22.06 -6.77
C SER A 149 -9.76 22.89 -7.56
N VAL A 150 -8.49 22.45 -7.63
CA VAL A 150 -7.47 23.10 -8.46
C VAL A 150 -7.84 23.07 -9.94
N SER A 151 -8.35 21.94 -10.43
CA SER A 151 -8.79 21.80 -11.83
C SER A 151 -9.97 22.73 -12.16
N PHE A 152 -10.95 22.82 -11.27
CA PHE A 152 -12.08 23.73 -11.41
C PHE A 152 -11.64 25.20 -11.36
N LEU A 153 -10.73 25.57 -10.47
CA LEU A 153 -10.17 26.92 -10.41
C LEU A 153 -9.44 27.30 -11.69
N PHE A 154 -8.69 26.36 -12.27
CA PHE A 154 -7.99 26.58 -13.54
C PHE A 154 -8.97 26.81 -14.68
N ILE A 155 -10.02 25.98 -14.77
CA ILE A 155 -11.08 26.14 -15.78
C ILE A 155 -11.81 27.48 -15.58
N LEU A 156 -12.16 27.83 -14.35
CA LEU A 156 -12.87 29.07 -14.04
C LEU A 156 -12.03 30.30 -14.37
N ARG A 157 -10.73 30.27 -14.11
CA ARG A 157 -9.80 31.35 -14.47
C ARG A 157 -9.72 31.57 -15.98
N GLU A 158 -9.59 30.50 -16.75
CA GLU A 158 -9.52 30.59 -18.23
C GLU A 158 -10.86 31.03 -18.86
N MET A 159 -11.94 31.08 -18.08
CA MET A 159 -13.26 31.52 -18.52
C MET A 159 -13.56 33.01 -18.24
N ILE A 160 -12.76 33.69 -17.41
CA ILE A 160 -12.91 35.11 -17.06
C ILE A 160 -11.87 35.93 -17.83
#